data_AF-A0A9D1S4Q1-F1
#
_entry.id   AF-A0A9D1S4Q1-F1
#
_cell.length_a   1.000
_cell.length_b   1.000
_cell.length_c   1.000
_cell.angle_alpha   90.00
_cell.angle_beta   90.00
_cell.angle_gamma   90.00
#
_symmetry.space_group_name_H-M   'P 1'
#
loop_
_entity.id
_entity.type
_entity.pdbx_description
1 polymer ?
#
loop_
_entity_poly.entity_id
_entity_poly.type
_entity_poly.pdbx_seq_one_letter_code
_entity_poly.pdbx_strand_id
1 'polypeptide(L)'
;MEQRELDERLAAWANEQAELAKRAKAAGDERARSMALMLKNMYESMLPTLAQRAPWALERCAEELAQRAQAHNERGDYDSADRCQVQRAAVERVRALLKEET
;
A
#
# COMPACT_ATOMS: atom_id res chain seq x y z
N MET A 1 -0.20 -17.47 9.79
CA MET A 1 -1.21 -16.46 9.48
C MET A 1 -1.92 -17.03 8.31
N GLU A 2 -3.18 -17.35 8.54
CA GLU A 2 -3.98 -17.95 7.49
C GLU A 2 -4.27 -16.88 6.43
N GLN A 3 -4.42 -17.30 5.18
CA GLN A 3 -4.71 -16.39 4.05
C GLN A 3 -5.92 -15.48 4.33
N ARG A 4 -6.90 -16.00 5.07
CA ARG A 4 -8.07 -15.25 5.53
C ARG A 4 -7.72 -14.10 6.47
N GLU A 5 -6.80 -14.29 7.41
CA GLU A 5 -6.38 -13.23 8.35
C GLU A 5 -5.62 -12.11 7.61
N LEU A 6 -4.84 -12.48 6.58
CA LEU A 6 -4.15 -11.52 5.72
C LEU A 6 -5.14 -10.70 4.89
N ASP A 7 -6.15 -11.36 4.30
CA ASP A 7 -7.22 -10.71 3.55
C ASP A 7 -8.03 -9.75 4.44
N GLU A 8 -8.39 -10.18 5.66
CA GLU A 8 -9.10 -9.36 6.64
C GLU A 8 -8.27 -8.12 7.06
N ARG A 9 -6.95 -8.28 7.28
CA ARG A 9 -6.07 -7.15 7.64
C ARG A 9 -5.89 -6.17 6.49
N LEU A 10 -5.70 -6.64 5.26
CA LEU A 10 -5.58 -5.76 4.08
C LEU A 10 -6.89 -5.02 3.79
N ALA A 11 -8.03 -5.70 3.91
CA ALA A 11 -9.33 -5.07 3.77
C ALA A 11 -9.56 -4.00 4.86
N ALA A 12 -9.15 -4.28 6.11
CA ALA A 12 -9.22 -3.31 7.20
C ALA A 12 -8.36 -2.07 6.92
N TRP A 13 -7.13 -2.25 6.43
CA TRP A 13 -6.26 -1.12 6.06
C TRP A 13 -6.81 -0.34 4.86
N ALA A 14 -7.34 -1.00 3.84
CA ALA A 14 -8.01 -0.32 2.72
C ALA A 14 -9.18 0.56 3.20
N ASN A 15 -10.00 0.04 4.12
CA ASN A 15 -11.11 0.79 4.72
C ASN A 15 -10.63 1.97 5.56
N GLU A 16 -9.57 1.80 6.36
CA GLU A 16 -8.96 2.89 7.13
C GLU A 16 -8.51 4.04 6.21
N GLN A 17 -7.86 3.70 5.09
CA GLN A 17 -7.43 4.70 4.10
C GLN A 17 -8.61 5.35 3.37
N ALA A 18 -9.71 4.61 3.14
CA ALA A 18 -10.94 5.19 2.60
C ALA A 18 -11.54 6.24 3.55
N GLU A 19 -11.55 5.98 4.85
CA GLU A 19 -12.01 6.95 5.86
C GLU A 19 -11.09 8.16 5.98
N LEU A 20 -9.77 7.96 5.91
CA LEU A 20 -8.80 9.06 5.88
C LEU A 20 -9.00 9.95 4.64
N ALA A 21 -9.25 9.36 3.46
CA ALA A 21 -9.56 10.11 2.25
C ALA A 21 -10.85 10.94 2.39
N LYS A 22 -11.88 10.40 3.05
CA LYS A 22 -13.13 11.13 3.33
C LYS A 22 -12.88 12.33 4.25
N ARG A 23 -12.09 12.15 5.31
CA ARG A 23 -11.74 13.23 6.26
C ARG A 23 -10.89 14.31 5.60
N ALA A 24 -9.89 13.92 4.81
CA ALA A 24 -9.05 14.85 4.06
C ALA A 24 -9.88 15.68 3.05
N LYS A 25 -10.85 15.04 2.37
CA LYS A 25 -11.81 15.75 1.52
C LYS A 25 -12.63 16.78 2.29
N ALA A 26 -13.14 16.43 3.47
CA ALA A 26 -13.92 17.36 4.30
C ALA A 26 -13.08 18.54 4.82
N ALA A 27 -11.77 18.34 5.00
CA ALA A 27 -10.82 19.37 5.42
C ALA A 27 -10.24 20.21 4.26
N GLY A 28 -10.54 19.87 2.99
CA GLY A 28 -9.96 20.53 1.82
C GLY A 28 -8.49 20.17 1.54
N ASP A 29 -7.97 19.10 2.15
CA ASP A 29 -6.59 18.64 1.97
C ASP A 29 -6.52 17.61 0.82
N GLU A 30 -6.39 18.12 -0.41
CA GLU A 30 -6.32 17.29 -1.61
C GLU A 30 -5.06 16.39 -1.65
N ARG A 31 -3.97 16.81 -1.01
CA ARG A 31 -2.72 16.01 -0.93
C ARG A 31 -2.93 14.79 -0.04
N ALA A 32 -3.43 14.98 1.18
CA ALA A 32 -3.73 13.87 2.09
C ALA A 32 -4.80 12.93 1.50
N ARG A 33 -5.79 13.48 0.80
CA ARG A 33 -6.81 12.69 0.09
C ARG A 33 -6.19 11.82 -1.01
N SER A 34 -5.32 12.39 -1.84
CA SER A 34 -4.65 11.68 -2.92
C SER A 34 -3.78 10.53 -2.39
N MET A 35 -3.01 10.78 -1.32
CA MET A 35 -2.19 9.76 -0.66
C MET A 35 -3.03 8.63 -0.06
N ALA A 36 -4.14 8.96 0.61
CA ALA A 36 -5.03 7.97 1.20
C ALA A 36 -5.74 7.10 0.13
N LEU A 37 -6.20 7.71 -0.97
CA LEU A 37 -6.78 6.95 -2.09
C LEU A 37 -5.76 6.03 -2.77
N MET A 38 -4.51 6.49 -2.90
CA MET A 38 -3.43 5.67 -3.43
C MET A 38 -3.19 4.44 -2.56
N LEU A 39 -3.05 4.62 -1.24
CA LEU A 39 -2.86 3.52 -0.30
C LEU A 39 -4.03 2.54 -0.30
N LYS A 40 -5.27 3.05 -0.32
CA LYS A 40 -6.48 2.22 -0.45
C LYS A 40 -6.38 1.30 -1.67
N ASN A 41 -6.13 1.88 -2.85
CA ASN A 41 -6.06 1.12 -4.10
C ASN A 41 -4.90 0.11 -4.09
N MET A 42 -3.79 0.43 -3.44
CA MET A 42 -2.67 -0.52 -3.26
C MET A 42 -3.08 -1.72 -2.40
N TYR A 43 -3.67 -1.50 -1.23
CA TYR A 43 -4.12 -2.61 -0.38
C TYR A 43 -5.19 -3.45 -1.06
N GLU A 44 -6.11 -2.82 -1.81
CA GLU A 44 -7.14 -3.53 -2.60
C GLU A 44 -6.54 -4.35 -3.75
N SER A 45 -5.48 -3.87 -4.41
CA SER A 45 -4.83 -4.58 -5.53
C SER A 45 -3.86 -5.69 -5.07
N MET A 46 -3.41 -5.64 -3.81
CA MET A 46 -2.65 -6.73 -3.20
C MET A 46 -3.54 -7.94 -2.88
N LEU A 47 -4.83 -7.76 -2.61
CA LEU A 47 -5.80 -8.85 -2.35
C LEU A 47 -5.88 -9.92 -3.48
N PRO A 48 -6.09 -9.57 -4.76
CA PRO A 48 -6.12 -10.57 -5.84
C PRO A 48 -4.75 -11.20 -6.13
N THR A 49 -3.66 -10.47 -5.86
CA THR A 49 -2.29 -10.99 -5.99
C THR A 49 -1.99 -12.06 -4.93
N LEU A 50 -2.58 -11.92 -3.73
CA LEU A 50 -2.52 -12.88 -2.63
C LEU A 50 -3.41 -14.10 -2.82
N ALA A 51 -4.57 -13.93 -3.46
CA ALA A 51 -5.51 -15.02 -3.74
C ALA A 51 -4.84 -16.18 -4.53
N GLN A 52 -3.76 -15.91 -5.28
CA GLN A 52 -3.00 -16.92 -6.02
C GLN A 52 -2.11 -17.84 -5.17
N ARG A 53 -2.12 -17.72 -3.83
CA ARG A 53 -1.45 -18.64 -2.88
C ARG A 53 0.07 -18.81 -3.08
N ALA A 54 0.72 -17.79 -3.61
CA ALA A 54 2.15 -17.74 -3.75
C ALA A 54 2.71 -16.62 -2.84
N PRO A 55 3.26 -16.96 -1.65
CA PRO A 55 3.92 -15.97 -0.79
C PRO A 55 5.00 -15.16 -1.55
N TRP A 56 5.70 -15.82 -2.47
CA TRP A 56 6.69 -15.20 -3.36
C TRP A 56 6.10 -14.23 -4.39
N ALA A 57 4.82 -14.36 -4.77
CA ALA A 57 4.16 -13.42 -5.67
C ALA A 57 3.88 -12.08 -4.96
N LEU A 58 3.64 -12.13 -3.65
CA LEU A 58 3.50 -10.95 -2.81
C LEU A 58 4.82 -10.22 -2.66
N GLU A 59 5.90 -10.95 -2.39
CA GLU A 59 7.25 -10.38 -2.31
C GLU A 59 7.67 -9.73 -3.62
N ARG A 60 7.40 -10.38 -4.76
CA ARG A 60 7.65 -9.79 -6.08
C ARG A 60 6.80 -8.55 -6.36
N CYS A 61 5.51 -8.57 -6.01
CA CYS A 61 4.64 -7.41 -6.17
C CYS A 61 5.11 -6.23 -5.31
N ALA A 62 5.51 -6.51 -4.06
CA ALA A 62 6.14 -5.57 -3.15
C ALA A 62 7.44 -4.97 -3.72
N GLU A 63 8.32 -5.81 -4.28
CA GLU A 63 9.57 -5.38 -4.91
C GLU A 63 9.33 -4.54 -6.17
N GLU A 64 8.42 -4.96 -7.05
CA GLU A 64 8.07 -4.21 -8.27
C GLU A 64 7.47 -2.84 -7.94
N LEU A 65 6.63 -2.76 -6.90
CA LEU A 65 6.09 -1.48 -6.42
C LEU A 65 7.17 -0.61 -5.76
N ALA A 66 8.08 -1.20 -4.99
CA ALA A 66 9.20 -0.48 -4.38
C ALA A 66 10.19 0.05 -5.43
N GLN A 67 10.48 -0.73 -6.49
CA GLN A 67 11.32 -0.31 -7.60
C GLN A 67 10.68 0.82 -8.41
N ARG A 68 9.37 0.73 -8.68
CA ARG A 68 8.63 1.83 -9.33
C ARG A 68 8.68 3.09 -8.48
N ALA A 69 8.45 2.97 -7.18
CA ALA A 69 8.55 4.07 -6.24
C ALA A 69 9.94 4.72 -6.29
N GLN A 70 11.01 3.91 -6.22
CA GLN A 70 12.39 4.39 -6.32
C GLN A 70 12.68 5.10 -7.65
N ALA A 71 12.23 4.55 -8.78
CA ALA A 71 12.41 5.15 -10.10
C ALA A 71 11.70 6.50 -10.27
N HIS A 72 10.62 6.74 -9.52
CA HIS A 72 9.94 8.04 -9.46
C HIS A 72 10.73 9.05 -8.62
N ASN A 73 11.25 8.64 -7.46
CA ASN A 73 12.07 9.48 -6.59
C ASN A 73 13.35 9.96 -7.30
N GLU A 74 14.02 9.08 -8.05
CA GLU A 74 15.24 9.40 -8.83
C GLU A 74 15.01 10.45 -9.93
N ARG A 75 13.75 10.66 -10.37
CA ARG A 75 13.40 11.65 -11.41
C ARG A 75 13.11 13.05 -10.86
N GLY A 76 13.17 13.26 -9.54
CA GLY A 76 13.02 14.59 -8.92
C GLY A 76 11.61 15.19 -9.03
N ASP A 77 10.62 14.36 -9.34
CA ASP A 77 9.22 14.77 -9.37
C ASP A 77 8.73 14.83 -7.91
N TYR A 78 8.78 16.01 -7.26
CA TYR A 78 8.59 16.17 -5.80
C TYR A 78 7.23 15.66 -5.32
N ASP A 79 6.20 15.76 -6.16
CA ASP A 79 4.87 15.22 -5.91
C ASP A 79 4.88 13.66 -5.95
N SER A 80 5.89 13.07 -6.60
CA SER A 80 6.17 11.64 -6.65
C SER A 80 7.06 11.13 -5.50
N ALA A 81 7.87 11.99 -4.87
CA ALA A 81 8.72 11.59 -3.74
C ALA A 81 7.88 11.22 -2.50
N ASP A 82 6.84 12.01 -2.21
CA ASP A 82 5.86 11.70 -1.16
C ASP A 82 5.08 10.42 -1.48
N ARG A 83 4.67 10.26 -2.74
CA ARG A 83 4.00 9.04 -3.21
C ARG A 83 4.91 7.81 -3.08
N CYS A 84 6.20 7.94 -3.41
CA CYS A 84 7.20 6.90 -3.29
C CYS A 84 7.40 6.47 -1.83
N GLN A 85 7.59 7.43 -0.91
CA GLN A 85 7.77 7.10 0.51
C GLN A 85 6.54 6.40 1.08
N VAL A 86 5.35 6.84 0.72
CA VAL A 86 4.09 6.21 1.14
C VAL A 86 3.93 4.80 0.57
N GLN A 87 4.23 4.61 -0.71
CA GLN A 87 4.21 3.29 -1.36
C GLN A 87 5.18 2.33 -0.69
N ARG A 88 6.40 2.80 -0.40
CA ARG A 88 7.43 2.01 0.28
C ARG A 88 7.02 1.65 1.71
N ALA A 89 6.50 2.60 2.47
CA ALA A 89 6.01 2.35 3.83
C ALA A 89 4.85 1.35 3.85
N ALA A 90 3.93 1.41 2.87
CA ALA A 90 2.84 0.44 2.74
C ALA A 90 3.37 -0.98 2.47
N VAL A 91 4.34 -1.10 1.56
CA VAL A 91 5.00 -2.37 1.25
C VAL A 91 5.75 -2.91 2.48
N GLU A 92 6.51 -2.07 3.17
CA GLU A 92 7.25 -2.47 4.38
C GLU A 92 6.29 -2.93 5.50
N ARG A 93 5.14 -2.27 5.66
CA ARG A 93 4.10 -2.68 6.61
C ARG A 93 3.50 -4.04 6.27
N VAL A 94 3.27 -4.33 4.98
CA VAL A 94 2.81 -5.65 4.52
C VAL A 94 3.91 -6.71 4.68
N ARG A 95 5.18 -6.37 4.41
CA ARG A 95 6.31 -7.29 4.64
C ARG A 95 6.52 -7.62 6.12
N ALA A 96 6.37 -6.63 7.00
CA ALA A 96 6.45 -6.85 8.44
C ALA A 96 5.34 -7.81 8.90
N LEU A 97 4.12 -7.62 8.39
CA LEU A 97 2.99 -8.52 8.64
C LEU A 97 3.29 -9.98 8.27
N LEU A 98 3.99 -10.20 7.15
CA LEU A 98 4.40 -11.55 6.72
C LEU A 98 5.59 -12.11 7.51
N LYS A 99 6.42 -11.26 8.13
CA LYS A 99 7.61 -11.65 8.90
C LYS A 99 7.36 -11.89 10.39
N GLU A 100 6.28 -11.35 10.95
CA GLU A 100 5.82 -11.66 12.33
C GLU A 100 5.49 -13.16 12.54
N GLU A 101 5.70 -13.98 11.51
CA GLU A 101 5.43 -15.41 11.42
C GLU A 101 6.66 -16.31 11.29
N THR A 102 7.85 -15.74 11.05
CA THR A 102 9.13 -16.48 11.07
C THR A 102 9.81 -16.32 12.42
#